data_AF-A0A4U9D9R5-F1
#
_entry.id   AF-A0A4U9D9R5-F1
#
_cell.length_a   1.000
_cell.length_b   1.000
_cell.length_c   1.000
_cell.angle_alpha   90.00
_cell.angle_beta   90.00
_cell.angle_gamma   90.00
#
_symmetry.space_group_name_H-M   'P 1'
#
loop_
_entity.id
_entity.type
_entity.pdbx_description
1 polymer ?
#
loop_
_entity_poly.entity_id
_entity_poly.type
_entity_poly.pdbx_seq_one_letter_code
_entity_poly.pdbx_strand_id
1 'polypeptide(L)'
;MRKITIALLLGACTGGFAQAEQAKPFPHIGWRSADNLAGVDFGGALRANYRYEDWQGSNYRNPPHLRFDTFRIDSSGFYNNYFFDAGFWFQDHHKYAVDRAYVGYRLNDNNNITLGIPGKPFGLEPYPQFGWSYGIPFYLGFGVNAGSGVNYQYHDNNWSLDVAYFPWMAPENLRYAPEVGDYSRLKNTFYPSQHQQRNEKRDQVNVRIAREFRGGGWSNELGGSLALARLHNRETDDDGTFWAAGLHGMLHNGPWQLTSQVIRYQYDPKNPAGVSDDTILMGGNGLTPAYLIPAKGTPRR
;
A
#
# COMPACT_ATOMS: atom_id res chain seq x y z
N MET A 1 8.31 36.10 -26.85
CA MET A 1 8.37 34.63 -26.73
C MET A 1 8.26 34.26 -25.25
N ARG A 2 7.08 33.82 -24.80
CA ARG A 2 6.83 33.46 -23.40
C ARG A 2 7.43 32.08 -23.13
N LYS A 3 8.41 32.02 -22.21
CA LYS A 3 8.95 30.76 -21.71
C LYS A 3 7.92 30.15 -20.77
N ILE A 4 7.35 29.01 -21.16
CA ILE A 4 6.49 28.18 -20.31
C ILE A 4 7.43 27.27 -19.53
N THR A 5 7.58 27.54 -18.24
CA THR A 5 8.29 26.66 -17.31
C THR A 5 7.30 25.62 -16.82
N ILE A 6 7.43 24.38 -17.29
CA ILE A 6 6.65 23.24 -16.77
C ILE A 6 7.35 22.79 -15.48
N ALA A 7 6.76 23.10 -14.34
CA ALA A 7 7.16 22.56 -13.05
C ALA A 7 6.43 21.23 -12.83
N LEU A 8 7.18 20.12 -12.85
CA LEU A 8 6.69 18.80 -12.48
C LEU A 8 6.76 18.68 -10.95
N LEU A 9 5.65 18.95 -10.26
CA LEU A 9 5.53 18.66 -8.83
C LEU A 9 5.10 17.20 -8.65
N LEU A 10 6.06 16.34 -8.30
CA LEU A 10 5.79 15.03 -7.70
C LEU A 10 5.32 15.25 -6.26
N GLY A 11 4.00 15.27 -6.07
CA GLY A 11 3.38 15.29 -4.74
C GLY A 11 3.58 13.95 -4.04
N ALA A 12 4.68 13.81 -3.31
CA ALA A 12 4.80 12.80 -2.27
C ALA A 12 3.86 13.22 -1.13
N CYS A 13 2.76 12.49 -0.94
CA CYS A 13 1.97 12.61 0.28
C CYS A 13 2.85 12.12 1.43
N THR A 14 3.48 13.02 2.14
CA THR A 14 4.10 12.74 3.43
C THR A 14 2.96 12.50 4.43
N GLY A 15 3.05 11.43 5.21
CA GLY A 15 2.24 11.22 6.41
C GLY A 15 2.65 12.16 7.55
N GLY A 16 2.89 13.43 7.22
CA GLY A 16 3.12 14.51 8.16
C GLY A 16 1.92 15.45 8.09
N PHE A 17 1.51 15.97 9.23
CA PHE A 17 0.50 17.01 9.41
C PHE A 17 0.27 17.80 8.12
N ALA A 18 -0.95 17.71 7.59
CA ALA A 18 -1.36 18.51 6.44
C ALA A 18 -1.27 20.00 6.81
N GLN A 19 -0.09 20.58 6.64
CA GLN A 19 0.15 22.01 6.58
C GLN A 19 -0.48 22.49 5.28
N ALA A 20 -1.79 22.69 5.35
CA ALA A 20 -2.64 22.97 4.22
C ALA A 20 -2.83 24.48 4.08
N GLU A 21 -1.75 25.22 3.89
CA GLU A 21 -1.82 26.67 3.62
C GLU A 21 -1.99 26.99 2.13
N GLN A 22 -1.96 25.98 1.25
CA GLN A 22 -2.05 26.18 -0.19
C GLN A 22 -3.07 25.24 -0.83
N ALA A 23 -3.98 25.79 -1.65
CA ALA A 23 -4.83 25.01 -2.53
C ALA A 23 -3.94 24.06 -3.34
N LYS A 24 -4.21 22.75 -3.28
CA LYS A 24 -3.45 21.77 -4.06
C LYS A 24 -3.63 22.12 -5.54
N PRO A 25 -2.56 22.09 -6.36
CA PRO A 25 -2.68 22.37 -7.79
C PRO A 25 -3.60 21.35 -8.48
N PHE A 26 -4.17 21.72 -9.64
CA PHE A 26 -4.96 20.81 -10.47
C PHE A 26 -4.22 19.47 -10.67
N PRO A 27 -4.90 18.30 -10.59
CA PRO A 27 -6.36 18.09 -10.69
C PRO A 27 -7.11 18.04 -9.35
N HIS A 28 -6.71 18.83 -8.36
CA HIS A 28 -7.45 18.96 -7.10
C HIS A 28 -8.52 20.06 -7.15
N ILE A 29 -9.70 19.75 -6.63
CA ILE A 29 -10.82 20.66 -6.39
C ILE A 29 -11.19 20.52 -4.92
N GLY A 30 -10.99 21.59 -4.15
CA GLY A 30 -11.27 21.60 -2.72
C GLY A 30 -12.15 22.77 -2.30
N TRP A 31 -12.86 22.57 -1.20
CA TRP A 31 -13.64 23.59 -0.51
C TRP A 31 -13.29 23.60 0.98
N ARG A 32 -13.37 24.78 1.60
CA ARG A 32 -13.21 24.98 3.04
C ARG A 32 -14.24 25.95 3.59
N SER A 33 -14.62 25.74 4.85
CA SER A 33 -15.43 26.70 5.60
C SER A 33 -14.60 27.93 5.98
N ALA A 34 -15.29 29.06 6.22
CA ALA A 34 -14.64 30.33 6.56
C ALA A 34 -13.86 30.30 7.89
N ASP A 35 -14.28 29.43 8.81
CA ASP A 35 -13.64 29.19 10.11
C ASP A 35 -12.52 28.14 10.06
N ASN A 36 -12.26 27.55 8.88
CA ASN A 36 -11.30 26.45 8.66
C ASN A 36 -11.56 25.20 9.51
N LEU A 37 -12.77 25.03 10.07
CA LEU A 37 -13.15 23.84 10.83
C LEU A 37 -13.65 22.71 9.95
N ALA A 38 -13.97 22.98 8.69
CA ALA A 38 -14.43 21.98 7.73
C ALA A 38 -13.73 22.14 6.39
N GLY A 39 -13.50 21.02 5.71
CA GLY A 39 -13.01 21.03 4.35
C GLY A 39 -13.15 19.70 3.65
N VAL A 40 -13.19 19.76 2.33
CA VAL A 40 -13.18 18.58 1.45
C VAL A 40 -12.28 18.86 0.26
N ASP A 41 -11.58 17.84 -0.20
CA ASP A 41 -10.68 17.86 -1.34
C ASP A 41 -10.93 16.62 -2.19
N PHE A 42 -11.18 16.84 -3.48
CA PHE A 42 -11.26 15.80 -4.49
C PHE A 42 -10.10 15.96 -5.44
N GLY A 43 -9.36 14.89 -5.67
CA GLY A 43 -8.25 14.85 -6.60
C GLY A 43 -8.24 13.58 -7.39
N GLY A 44 -7.11 13.31 -8.03
CA GLY A 44 -6.95 12.08 -8.78
C GLY A 44 -5.78 12.13 -9.75
N ALA A 45 -5.70 11.10 -10.57
CA ALA A 45 -4.71 11.03 -11.64
C ALA A 45 -5.26 10.22 -12.81
N LEU A 46 -4.88 10.61 -14.03
CA LEU A 46 -5.04 9.79 -15.22
C LEU A 46 -3.66 9.37 -15.71
N ARG A 47 -3.48 8.07 -15.95
CA ARG A 47 -2.26 7.47 -16.46
C ARG A 47 -2.56 6.70 -17.74
N ALA A 48 -1.76 7.00 -18.76
CA ALA A 48 -1.76 6.29 -20.04
C ALA A 48 -0.30 6.07 -20.48
N ASN A 49 -0.06 4.98 -21.20
CA ASN A 49 1.27 4.56 -21.64
C ASN A 49 1.32 4.43 -23.15
N TYR A 50 2.32 5.02 -23.78
CA TYR A 50 2.68 4.69 -25.16
C TYR A 50 3.73 3.58 -25.13
N ARG A 51 3.33 2.37 -25.48
CA ARG A 51 4.12 1.15 -25.20
C ARG A 51 4.67 0.56 -26.49
N TYR A 52 5.98 0.36 -26.50
CA TYR A 52 6.73 -0.42 -27.50
C TYR A 52 7.25 -1.70 -26.85
N GLU A 53 7.21 -2.80 -27.59
CA GLU A 53 7.66 -4.11 -27.14
C GLU A 53 8.42 -4.82 -28.26
N ASP A 54 9.55 -5.44 -27.94
CA ASP A 54 10.48 -6.02 -28.91
C ASP A 54 10.65 -7.54 -28.78
N TRP A 55 9.77 -8.23 -28.06
CA TRP A 55 9.74 -9.69 -28.01
C TRP A 55 8.88 -10.29 -29.14
N GLN A 56 9.10 -11.57 -29.44
CA GLN A 56 8.33 -12.28 -30.47
C GLN A 56 6.86 -12.45 -30.02
N GLY A 57 5.93 -12.25 -30.95
CA GLY A 57 4.49 -12.34 -30.68
C GLY A 57 3.87 -11.09 -30.03
N SER A 58 4.64 -10.01 -29.85
CA SER A 58 4.08 -8.76 -29.35
C SER A 58 3.21 -8.06 -30.40
N ASN A 59 2.01 -7.68 -29.98
CA ASN A 59 1.11 -6.81 -30.74
C ASN A 59 1.48 -5.31 -30.63
N TYR A 60 2.57 -4.96 -29.93
CA TYR A 60 2.97 -3.57 -29.64
C TYR A 60 4.31 -3.18 -30.28
N ARG A 61 4.87 -4.04 -31.14
CA ARG A 61 6.12 -3.71 -31.85
C ARG A 61 5.87 -2.69 -32.95
N ASN A 62 4.94 -3.00 -33.86
CA ASN A 62 4.70 -2.23 -35.07
C ASN A 62 3.19 -2.24 -35.44
N PRO A 63 2.42 -1.18 -35.13
CA PRO A 63 2.84 0.03 -34.42
C PRO A 63 2.86 -0.15 -32.89
N PRO A 64 3.61 0.70 -32.15
CA PRO A 64 3.37 0.90 -30.73
C PRO A 64 1.97 1.48 -30.49
N HIS A 65 1.37 1.17 -29.34
CA HIS A 65 0.01 1.60 -29.03
C HIS A 65 -0.05 2.45 -27.77
N LEU A 66 -0.94 3.46 -27.78
CA LEU A 66 -1.36 4.14 -26.57
C LEU A 66 -2.33 3.22 -25.79
N ARG A 67 -2.10 3.04 -24.50
CA ARG A 67 -2.96 2.26 -23.62
C ARG A 67 -3.38 3.09 -22.42
N PHE A 68 -4.66 3.00 -22.09
CA PHE A 68 -5.12 3.37 -20.77
C PHE A 68 -4.46 2.46 -19.73
N ASP A 69 -4.02 3.04 -18.61
CA ASP A 69 -3.41 2.29 -17.52
C ASP A 69 -4.29 2.41 -16.27
N THR A 70 -4.51 3.65 -15.84
CA THR A 70 -5.20 3.91 -14.59
C THR A 70 -5.91 5.26 -14.63
N PHE A 71 -7.09 5.31 -14.04
CA PHE A 71 -7.75 6.52 -13.57
C PHE A 71 -8.00 6.38 -12.07
N ARG A 72 -7.50 7.33 -11.28
CA ARG A 72 -7.62 7.35 -9.82
C ARG A 72 -8.48 8.53 -9.41
N ILE A 73 -9.37 8.31 -8.45
CA ILE A 73 -10.11 9.35 -7.73
C ILE A 73 -9.65 9.32 -6.28
N ASP A 74 -9.26 10.48 -5.77
CA ASP A 74 -8.95 10.70 -4.37
C ASP A 74 -9.99 11.61 -3.75
N SER A 75 -10.43 11.28 -2.55
CA SER A 75 -11.30 12.13 -1.75
C SER A 75 -10.77 12.17 -0.33
N SER A 76 -10.69 13.36 0.24
CA SER A 76 -10.32 13.56 1.63
C SER A 76 -11.10 14.72 2.21
N GLY A 77 -11.30 14.73 3.51
CA GLY A 77 -11.99 15.82 4.16
C GLY A 77 -11.90 15.75 5.67
N PHE A 78 -12.34 16.81 6.31
CA PHE A 78 -12.33 16.94 7.76
C PHE A 78 -13.46 17.84 8.25
N TYR A 79 -13.87 17.60 9.50
CA TYR A 79 -14.78 18.42 10.28
C TYR A 79 -14.36 18.37 11.75
N ASN A 80 -13.86 19.48 12.29
CA ASN A 80 -13.19 19.54 13.58
C ASN A 80 -12.11 18.44 13.69
N ASN A 81 -12.25 17.55 14.67
CA ASN A 81 -11.31 16.45 14.91
C ASN A 81 -11.58 15.21 14.04
N TYR A 82 -12.70 15.17 13.30
CA TYR A 82 -13.02 14.07 12.42
C TYR A 82 -12.40 14.29 11.04
N PHE A 83 -11.95 13.22 10.40
CA PHE A 83 -11.44 13.26 9.04
C PHE A 83 -11.77 11.97 8.30
N PHE A 84 -11.64 11.99 6.98
CA PHE A 84 -11.71 10.79 6.15
C PHE A 84 -10.72 10.89 4.99
N ASP A 85 -10.33 9.74 4.48
CA ASP A 85 -9.56 9.61 3.25
C ASP A 85 -9.99 8.34 2.50
N ALA A 86 -10.23 8.48 1.20
CA ALA A 86 -10.53 7.36 0.32
C ALA A 86 -9.91 7.54 -1.07
N GLY A 87 -9.28 6.49 -1.57
CA GLY A 87 -8.70 6.43 -2.92
C GLY A 87 -9.21 5.22 -3.70
N PHE A 88 -9.82 5.50 -4.86
CA PHE A 88 -10.38 4.51 -5.77
C PHE A 88 -9.60 4.49 -7.07
N TRP A 89 -9.24 3.29 -7.52
CA TRP A 89 -8.47 3.07 -8.73
C TRP A 89 -9.33 2.31 -9.74
N PHE A 90 -9.44 2.85 -10.95
CA PHE A 90 -9.93 2.18 -12.14
C PHE A 90 -8.72 1.86 -13.01
N GLN A 91 -8.54 0.61 -13.37
CA GLN A 91 -7.34 0.10 -14.02
C GLN A 91 -7.70 -0.58 -15.34
N ASP A 92 -6.70 -0.79 -16.19
CA ASP A 92 -6.82 -1.54 -17.43
C ASP A 92 -7.48 -2.92 -17.22
N HIS A 93 -8.05 -3.51 -18.28
CA HIS A 93 -8.79 -4.77 -18.24
C HIS A 93 -10.01 -4.77 -17.29
N HIS A 94 -10.67 -3.61 -17.15
CA HIS A 94 -11.87 -3.42 -16.32
C HIS A 94 -11.65 -3.80 -14.84
N LYS A 95 -10.43 -3.62 -14.34
CA LYS A 95 -10.08 -3.88 -12.95
C LYS A 95 -10.25 -2.63 -12.12
N TYR A 96 -10.47 -2.81 -10.82
CA TYR A 96 -10.60 -1.71 -9.88
C TYR A 96 -10.02 -2.11 -8.53
N ALA A 97 -9.61 -1.12 -7.74
CA ALA A 97 -9.07 -1.33 -6.42
C ALA A 97 -9.41 -0.18 -5.48
N VAL A 98 -9.41 -0.46 -4.19
CA VAL A 98 -9.44 0.54 -3.12
C VAL A 98 -8.04 0.53 -2.50
N ASP A 99 -7.33 1.66 -2.56
CA ASP A 99 -5.99 1.74 -1.97
C ASP A 99 -6.03 2.04 -0.46
N ARG A 100 -6.99 2.87 -0.04
CA ARG A 100 -7.38 3.19 1.33
C ARG A 100 -8.80 3.73 1.32
N ALA A 101 -9.54 3.50 2.40
CA ALA A 101 -10.86 4.07 2.60
C ALA A 101 -11.21 4.02 4.08
N TYR A 102 -11.02 5.11 4.81
CA TYR A 102 -11.24 5.13 6.26
C TYR A 102 -11.78 6.47 6.75
N VAL A 103 -12.40 6.43 7.92
CA VAL A 103 -12.68 7.61 8.73
C VAL A 103 -11.72 7.64 9.92
N GLY A 104 -11.43 8.82 10.44
CA GLY A 104 -10.53 8.98 11.57
C GLY A 104 -10.96 10.07 12.53
N TYR A 105 -10.41 9.99 13.73
CA TYR A 105 -10.60 10.95 14.80
C TYR A 105 -9.25 11.34 15.41
N ARG A 106 -9.00 12.64 15.51
CA ARG A 106 -7.83 13.21 16.18
C ARG A 106 -8.11 13.28 17.68
N LEU A 107 -7.40 12.46 18.44
CA LEU A 107 -7.49 12.45 19.90
C LEU A 107 -6.85 13.70 20.50
N ASN A 108 -5.75 14.15 19.90
CA ASN A 108 -5.04 15.39 20.18
C ASN A 108 -4.11 15.71 18.99
N ASP A 109 -3.23 16.68 19.15
CA ASP A 109 -2.31 17.13 18.10
C ASP A 109 -1.32 16.05 17.65
N ASN A 110 -1.03 15.05 18.49
CA ASN A 110 0.00 14.04 18.22
C ASN A 110 -0.59 12.65 17.96
N ASN A 111 -1.90 12.46 18.15
CA ASN A 111 -2.52 11.13 18.16
C ASN A 111 -3.81 11.09 17.34
N ASN A 112 -3.96 10.05 16.52
CA ASN A 112 -5.20 9.78 15.81
C ASN A 112 -5.54 8.29 15.82
N ILE A 113 -6.82 8.00 15.60
CA ILE A 113 -7.33 6.66 15.32
C ILE A 113 -8.06 6.70 13.99
N THR A 114 -7.87 5.68 13.16
CA THR A 114 -8.57 5.48 11.90
C THR A 114 -9.29 4.13 11.90
N LEU A 115 -10.46 4.07 11.27
CA LEU A 115 -11.31 2.88 11.13
C LEU A 115 -11.80 2.75 9.69
N GLY A 116 -11.72 1.54 9.13
CA GLY A 116 -12.17 1.25 7.76
C GLY A 116 -11.14 0.38 7.08
N ILE A 117 -10.58 0.87 5.97
CA ILE A 117 -9.50 0.23 5.21
C ILE A 117 -8.24 1.12 5.26
N PRO A 118 -7.60 1.30 6.43
CA PRO A 118 -6.33 2.01 6.49
C PRO A 118 -5.18 1.15 5.94
N GLY A 119 -4.06 1.82 5.61
CA GLY A 119 -2.82 1.14 5.26
C GLY A 119 -2.29 0.30 6.43
N LYS A 120 -1.62 -0.82 6.13
CA LYS A 120 -0.99 -1.68 7.14
C LYS A 120 0.42 -1.16 7.45
N PRO A 121 0.67 -0.65 8.67
CA PRO A 121 1.96 -0.07 8.98
C PRO A 121 3.07 -1.11 8.93
N PHE A 122 3.99 -0.96 7.98
CA PHE A 122 5.15 -1.85 7.83
C PHE A 122 6.24 -1.28 6.93
N GLY A 123 7.47 -1.19 7.44
CA GLY A 123 8.64 -0.78 6.67
C GLY A 123 8.61 0.69 6.24
N LEU A 124 9.12 0.96 5.02
CA LEU A 124 9.14 2.30 4.42
C LEU A 124 7.72 2.74 4.03
N GLU A 125 7.28 3.86 4.60
CA GLU A 125 5.98 4.46 4.36
C GLU A 125 6.09 5.88 3.77
N PRO A 126 5.01 6.40 3.15
CA PRO A 126 3.77 5.70 2.79
C PRO A 126 3.89 4.89 1.50
N TYR A 127 4.88 5.20 0.66
CA TYR A 127 5.11 4.51 -0.61
C TYR A 127 6.60 4.16 -0.75
N PRO A 128 7.01 2.88 -0.67
CA PRO A 128 8.41 2.46 -0.84
C PRO A 128 8.84 2.43 -2.33
N GLN A 129 8.21 3.25 -3.18
CA GLN A 129 8.36 3.23 -4.63
C GLN A 129 9.09 4.47 -5.11
N PHE A 130 10.12 4.24 -5.92
CA PHE A 130 10.97 5.30 -6.51
C PHE A 130 11.07 5.16 -8.03
N GLY A 131 10.14 4.43 -8.65
CA GLY A 131 10.18 4.15 -10.08
C GLY A 131 8.84 3.67 -10.62
N TRP A 132 8.82 3.38 -11.91
CA TRP A 132 7.62 2.94 -12.64
C TRP A 132 7.10 1.57 -12.17
N SER A 133 8.00 0.69 -11.73
CA SER A 133 7.68 -0.65 -11.26
C SER A 133 7.82 -0.76 -9.75
N TYR A 134 7.03 -1.65 -9.15
CA TYR A 134 7.12 -1.95 -7.74
C TYR A 134 8.35 -2.78 -7.41
N GLY A 135 8.92 -2.55 -6.23
CA GLY A 135 9.98 -3.41 -5.68
C GLY A 135 9.43 -4.71 -5.08
N ILE A 136 10.33 -5.64 -4.75
CA ILE A 136 10.01 -6.93 -4.12
C ILE A 136 9.03 -6.82 -2.92
N PRO A 137 9.15 -5.84 -1.99
CA PRO A 137 8.22 -5.74 -0.85
C PRO A 137 6.74 -5.63 -1.24
N PHE A 138 6.42 -5.01 -2.37
CA PHE A 138 5.03 -4.91 -2.85
C PHE A 138 4.46 -6.29 -3.22
N TYR A 139 5.23 -7.10 -3.96
CA TYR A 139 4.82 -8.44 -4.36
C TYR A 139 4.76 -9.43 -3.17
N LEU A 140 5.39 -9.08 -2.06
CA LEU A 140 5.29 -9.85 -0.81
C LEU A 140 4.18 -9.36 0.13
N GLY A 141 3.40 -8.34 -0.26
CA GLY A 141 2.32 -7.77 0.55
C GLY A 141 2.76 -6.80 1.65
N PHE A 142 4.03 -6.37 1.65
CA PHE A 142 4.61 -5.44 2.63
C PHE A 142 4.61 -3.98 2.16
N GLY A 143 4.18 -3.69 0.93
CA GLY A 143 4.13 -2.34 0.40
C GLY A 143 2.74 -1.98 -0.09
N VAL A 144 2.25 -0.79 0.26
CA VAL A 144 0.97 -0.20 -0.20
C VAL A 144 -0.22 -1.16 -0.04
N ASN A 145 -0.24 -1.88 1.08
CA ASN A 145 -1.26 -2.87 1.37
C ASN A 145 -2.16 -2.36 2.48
N ALA A 146 -3.47 -2.48 2.30
CA ALA A 146 -4.49 -2.03 3.23
C ALA A 146 -5.36 -3.21 3.67
N GLY A 147 -5.94 -3.11 4.86
CA GLY A 147 -6.80 -4.14 5.44
C GLY A 147 -7.98 -3.53 6.15
N SER A 148 -9.04 -4.31 6.35
CA SER A 148 -10.21 -3.85 7.09
C SER A 148 -9.90 -3.88 8.59
N GLY A 149 -9.84 -2.72 9.24
CA GLY A 149 -9.38 -2.64 10.62
C GLY A 149 -9.31 -1.25 11.22
N VAL A 150 -8.61 -1.18 12.33
CA VAL A 150 -8.33 0.04 13.11
C VAL A 150 -6.83 0.29 13.13
N ASN A 151 -6.41 1.55 13.02
CA ASN A 151 -5.01 1.95 13.18
C ASN A 151 -4.93 3.14 14.12
N TYR A 152 -4.04 3.05 15.11
CA TYR A 152 -3.66 4.11 16.02
C TYR A 152 -2.30 4.65 15.61
N GLN A 153 -2.19 5.97 15.50
CA GLN A 153 -0.96 6.64 15.09
C GLN A 153 -0.57 7.69 16.13
N TYR A 154 0.70 7.68 16.51
CA TYR A 154 1.33 8.66 17.36
C TYR A 154 2.54 9.27 16.65
N HIS A 155 2.60 10.60 16.59
CA HIS A 155 3.73 11.34 16.03
C HIS A 155 4.10 12.50 16.96
N ASP A 156 5.29 12.46 17.54
CA ASP A 156 5.80 13.53 18.41
C ASP A 156 7.32 13.44 18.56
N ASN A 157 8.00 14.59 18.75
CA ASN A 157 9.43 14.64 19.07
C ASN A 157 10.32 13.75 18.18
N ASN A 158 10.04 13.77 16.87
CA ASN A 158 10.69 12.97 15.83
C ASN A 158 10.45 11.45 15.92
N TRP A 159 9.54 11.00 16.77
CA TRP A 159 9.11 9.61 16.84
C TRP A 159 7.76 9.43 16.16
N SER A 160 7.64 8.29 15.48
CA SER A 160 6.40 7.82 14.87
C SER A 160 6.14 6.41 15.39
N LEU A 161 4.94 6.16 15.91
CA LEU A 161 4.47 4.84 16.33
C LEU A 161 3.10 4.60 15.70
N ASP A 162 2.99 3.53 14.93
CA ASP A 162 1.75 3.05 14.34
C ASP A 162 1.43 1.67 14.90
N VAL A 163 0.20 1.47 15.38
CA VAL A 163 -0.30 0.19 15.89
C VAL A 163 -1.65 -0.07 15.26
N ALA A 164 -1.75 -1.13 14.47
CA ALA A 164 -2.96 -1.47 13.74
C ALA A 164 -3.42 -2.90 13.99
N TYR A 165 -4.74 -3.09 13.95
CA TYR A 165 -5.40 -4.37 14.07
C TYR A 165 -6.40 -4.57 12.93
N PHE A 166 -6.27 -5.69 12.22
CA PHE A 166 -7.06 -6.04 11.05
C PHE A 166 -7.70 -7.42 11.25
N PRO A 167 -8.97 -7.51 11.68
CA PRO A 167 -9.66 -8.80 11.80
C PRO A 167 -9.72 -9.53 10.45
N TRP A 168 -9.84 -8.79 9.35
CA TRP A 168 -9.95 -9.33 8.00
C TRP A 168 -9.09 -8.52 7.02
N MET A 169 -8.46 -9.21 6.06
CA MET A 169 -7.84 -8.53 4.93
C MET A 169 -8.90 -7.99 3.97
N ALA A 170 -8.55 -6.99 3.15
CA ALA A 170 -9.45 -6.47 2.11
C ALA A 170 -9.89 -7.62 1.16
N PRO A 171 -11.12 -7.60 0.62
CA PRO A 171 -11.58 -8.61 -0.33
C PRO A 171 -10.65 -8.70 -1.56
N GLU A 172 -10.39 -9.90 -2.06
CA GLU A 172 -9.45 -10.19 -3.14
C GLU A 172 -9.65 -9.27 -4.36
N ASN A 173 -10.89 -9.07 -4.79
CA ASN A 173 -11.26 -8.28 -5.95
C ASN A 173 -11.10 -6.76 -5.80
N LEU A 174 -10.79 -6.27 -4.59
CA LEU A 174 -10.61 -4.84 -4.29
C LEU A 174 -9.16 -4.47 -3.95
N ARG A 175 -8.26 -5.45 -3.86
CA ARG A 175 -6.87 -5.25 -3.44
C ARG A 175 -6.04 -4.55 -4.51
N TYR A 176 -5.42 -3.44 -4.15
CA TYR A 176 -4.39 -2.80 -4.96
C TYR A 176 -3.05 -3.55 -4.89
N ALA A 177 -2.56 -3.80 -3.67
CA ALA A 177 -1.38 -4.62 -3.45
C ALA A 177 -1.75 -6.10 -3.23
N PRO A 178 -0.93 -7.05 -3.73
CA PRO A 178 -1.12 -8.46 -3.48
C PRO A 178 -1.13 -8.80 -1.98
N GLU A 179 -1.96 -9.76 -1.60
CA GLU A 179 -2.01 -10.34 -0.26
C GLU A 179 -2.29 -11.84 -0.35
N VAL A 180 -2.07 -12.59 0.73
CA VAL A 180 -2.45 -13.99 0.85
C VAL A 180 -3.89 -14.15 0.39
N GLY A 181 -4.10 -15.03 -0.58
CA GLY A 181 -5.39 -15.20 -1.22
C GLY A 181 -5.84 -16.65 -1.24
N ASP A 182 -7.14 -16.82 -1.08
CA ASP A 182 -7.82 -18.06 -1.36
C ASP A 182 -8.04 -18.18 -2.88
N TYR A 183 -7.56 -19.27 -3.46
CA TYR A 183 -7.74 -19.58 -4.88
C TYR A 183 -9.20 -19.51 -5.32
N SER A 184 -10.17 -19.94 -4.51
CA SER A 184 -11.59 -19.87 -4.89
C SER A 184 -12.10 -18.43 -5.09
N ARG A 185 -11.40 -17.42 -4.54
CA ARG A 185 -11.80 -16.01 -4.55
C ARG A 185 -10.98 -15.13 -5.51
N LEU A 186 -9.81 -15.56 -5.96
CA LEU A 186 -8.90 -14.80 -6.84
C LEU A 186 -9.33 -14.80 -8.33
N LYS A 187 -10.58 -14.44 -8.63
CA LYS A 187 -11.19 -14.55 -9.98
C LYS A 187 -10.30 -14.00 -11.10
N ASN A 188 -10.20 -14.77 -12.20
CA ASN A 188 -9.50 -14.40 -13.45
C ASN A 188 -7.98 -14.26 -13.32
N THR A 189 -7.33 -14.95 -12.37
CA THR A 189 -5.87 -14.91 -12.21
C THR A 189 -5.21 -16.28 -12.03
N PHE A 190 -5.94 -17.33 -12.36
CA PHE A 190 -5.64 -18.68 -11.90
C PHE A 190 -4.68 -19.43 -12.81
N TYR A 191 -3.60 -19.94 -12.23
CA TYR A 191 -2.95 -21.14 -12.76
C TYR A 191 -3.63 -22.38 -12.17
N PRO A 192 -4.07 -23.37 -12.97
CA PRO A 192 -4.73 -24.56 -12.46
C PRO A 192 -3.94 -25.30 -11.38
N SER A 193 -2.61 -25.24 -11.39
CA SER A 193 -1.75 -25.87 -10.39
C SER A 193 -1.89 -25.29 -8.97
N GLN A 194 -2.50 -24.12 -8.80
CA GLN A 194 -2.63 -23.43 -7.51
C GLN A 194 -3.98 -23.69 -6.80
N HIS A 195 -4.85 -24.52 -7.39
CA HIS A 195 -6.26 -24.65 -6.98
C HIS A 195 -6.52 -25.11 -5.54
N GLN A 196 -5.50 -25.71 -4.91
CA GLN A 196 -5.57 -26.26 -3.56
C GLN A 196 -5.08 -25.27 -2.49
N GLN A 197 -4.57 -24.09 -2.88
CA GLN A 197 -4.14 -23.04 -1.95
C GLN A 197 -5.34 -22.20 -1.48
N ARG A 198 -5.68 -22.30 -0.19
CA ARG A 198 -6.91 -21.71 0.39
C ARG A 198 -6.66 -21.01 1.72
N ASN A 199 -5.50 -20.36 1.85
CA ASN A 199 -5.11 -19.63 3.05
C ASN A 199 -5.61 -18.18 3.00
N GLU A 200 -5.94 -17.61 4.16
CA GLU A 200 -6.22 -16.18 4.34
C GLU A 200 -5.68 -15.70 5.70
N LYS A 201 -5.22 -14.45 5.78
CA LYS A 201 -4.81 -13.85 7.05
C LYS A 201 -6.01 -13.31 7.82
N ARG A 202 -6.07 -13.63 9.11
CA ARG A 202 -7.06 -13.11 10.07
C ARG A 202 -6.37 -12.53 11.29
N ASP A 203 -7.01 -11.56 11.92
CA ASP A 203 -6.59 -10.92 13.18
C ASP A 203 -5.13 -10.47 13.14
N GLN A 204 -4.77 -9.76 12.06
CA GLN A 204 -3.43 -9.29 11.85
C GLN A 204 -3.16 -8.05 12.73
N VAL A 205 -2.11 -8.11 13.54
CA VAL A 205 -1.56 -6.98 14.28
C VAL A 205 -0.32 -6.48 13.57
N ASN A 206 -0.22 -5.17 13.36
CA ASN A 206 0.97 -4.49 12.85
C ASN A 206 1.45 -3.47 13.88
N VAL A 207 2.77 -3.41 14.06
CA VAL A 207 3.45 -2.37 14.83
C VAL A 207 4.58 -1.82 13.99
N ARG A 208 4.66 -0.49 13.87
CA ARG A 208 5.78 0.21 13.24
C ARG A 208 6.25 1.30 14.19
N ILE A 209 7.56 1.38 14.39
CA ILE A 209 8.20 2.47 15.11
C ILE A 209 9.30 3.05 14.23
N ALA A 210 9.35 4.36 14.12
CA ALA A 210 10.37 5.06 13.35
C ALA A 210 10.83 6.33 14.09
N ARG A 211 12.06 6.72 13.85
CA ARG A 211 12.64 7.96 14.36
C ARG A 211 13.27 8.76 13.23
N GLU A 212 12.96 10.05 13.22
CA GLU A 212 13.58 11.02 12.33
C GLU A 212 14.81 11.68 12.98
N PHE A 213 15.83 11.91 12.16
CA PHE A 213 17.04 12.62 12.54
C PHE A 213 17.29 13.73 11.52
N ARG A 214 17.37 14.97 12.00
CA ARG A 214 17.61 16.15 11.16
C ARG A 214 18.88 16.86 11.62
N GLY A 215 19.76 17.17 10.69
CA GLY A 215 21.01 17.89 11.00
C GLY A 215 21.97 17.97 9.82
N GLY A 216 22.67 19.11 9.69
CA GLY A 216 23.72 19.29 8.67
C GLY A 216 23.24 19.11 7.22
N GLY A 217 22.00 19.48 6.92
CA GLY A 217 21.36 19.29 5.60
C GLY A 217 20.74 17.92 5.37
N TRP A 218 20.92 16.98 6.30
CA TRP A 218 20.33 15.65 6.22
C TRP A 218 18.97 15.57 6.93
N SER A 219 18.07 14.80 6.33
CA SER A 219 16.82 14.35 6.92
C SER A 219 16.73 12.83 6.77
N ASN A 220 16.90 12.12 7.88
CA ASN A 220 17.02 10.67 7.88
C ASN A 220 15.91 10.05 8.71
N GLU A 221 15.48 8.85 8.34
CA GLU A 221 14.58 8.02 9.14
C GLU A 221 15.23 6.66 9.37
N LEU A 222 15.14 6.13 10.60
CA LEU A 222 15.37 4.72 10.90
C LEU A 222 14.14 4.16 11.58
N GLY A 223 13.73 2.96 11.19
CA GLY A 223 12.57 2.33 11.81
C GLY A 223 12.60 0.82 11.76
N GLY A 224 11.68 0.24 12.52
CA GLY A 224 11.43 -1.18 12.60
C GLY A 224 9.94 -1.48 12.55
N SER A 225 9.60 -2.68 12.12
CA SER A 225 8.20 -3.12 12.03
C SER A 225 8.04 -4.59 12.38
N LEU A 226 6.87 -4.92 12.92
CA LEU A 226 6.42 -6.28 13.23
C LEU A 226 5.00 -6.45 12.70
N ALA A 227 4.71 -7.59 12.07
CA ALA A 227 3.38 -8.01 11.71
C ALA A 227 3.15 -9.45 12.18
N LEU A 228 2.02 -9.72 12.80
CA LEU A 228 1.62 -11.04 13.30
C LEU A 228 0.18 -11.31 12.85
N ALA A 229 -0.16 -12.51 12.39
CA ALA A 229 -1.53 -12.86 12.05
C ALA A 229 -1.80 -14.36 12.25
N ARG A 230 -3.07 -14.71 12.40
CA ARG A 230 -3.54 -16.08 12.14
C ARG A 230 -3.58 -16.31 10.64
N LEU A 231 -3.25 -17.53 10.22
CA LEU A 231 -3.30 -17.96 8.82
C LEU A 231 -4.35 -19.06 8.69
N HIS A 232 -5.60 -18.65 8.49
CA HIS A 232 -6.73 -19.57 8.43
C HIS A 232 -6.76 -20.29 7.09
N ASN A 233 -6.84 -21.62 7.11
CA ASN A 233 -7.01 -22.43 5.91
C ASN A 233 -8.48 -22.83 5.74
N ARG A 234 -9.10 -22.42 4.63
CA ARG A 234 -10.54 -22.63 4.41
C ARG A 234 -10.91 -24.06 4.00
N GLU A 235 -9.93 -24.92 3.71
CA GLU A 235 -10.18 -26.34 3.38
C GLU A 235 -10.11 -27.22 4.63
N THR A 236 -9.11 -27.00 5.49
CA THR A 236 -8.94 -27.76 6.74
C THR A 236 -9.68 -27.16 7.93
N ASP A 237 -10.10 -25.89 7.84
CA ASP A 237 -10.66 -25.07 8.92
C ASP A 237 -9.68 -24.83 10.09
N ASP A 238 -8.39 -25.13 9.88
CA ASP A 238 -7.34 -24.95 10.87
C ASP A 238 -6.62 -23.61 10.73
N ASP A 239 -6.14 -23.08 11.87
CA ASP A 239 -5.37 -21.84 11.93
C ASP A 239 -3.86 -22.12 12.04
N GLY A 240 -3.14 -21.69 11.00
CA GLY A 240 -1.71 -21.53 10.98
C GLY A 240 -1.26 -20.18 11.55
N THR A 241 0.02 -19.86 11.37
CA THR A 241 0.59 -18.58 11.82
C THR A 241 1.32 -17.82 10.73
N PHE A 242 1.33 -16.50 10.84
CA PHE A 242 2.16 -15.60 10.04
C PHE A 242 2.88 -14.63 10.96
N TRP A 243 4.17 -14.42 10.70
CA TRP A 243 4.89 -13.28 11.25
C TRP A 243 5.85 -12.67 10.23
N ALA A 244 6.09 -11.37 10.37
CA ALA A 244 7.14 -10.66 9.66
C ALA A 244 7.76 -9.58 10.55
N ALA A 245 9.07 -9.42 10.45
CA ALA A 245 9.82 -8.35 11.10
C ALA A 245 10.68 -7.63 10.06
N GLY A 246 10.80 -6.32 10.17
CA GLY A 246 11.59 -5.51 9.23
C GLY A 246 12.36 -4.39 9.91
N LEU A 247 13.47 -4.02 9.30
CA LEU A 247 14.20 -2.78 9.57
C LEU A 247 14.28 -1.98 8.28
N HIS A 248 14.16 -0.66 8.40
CA HIS A 248 14.30 0.24 7.27
C HIS A 248 15.10 1.49 7.62
N GLY A 249 15.68 2.08 6.58
CA GLY A 249 16.38 3.35 6.66
C GLY A 249 16.10 4.21 5.44
N MET A 250 16.02 5.52 5.67
CA MET A 250 15.98 6.54 4.64
C MET A 250 17.03 7.59 4.96
N LEU A 251 17.86 7.91 3.97
CA LEU A 251 18.80 9.02 4.03
C LEU A 251 18.44 10.01 2.93
N HIS A 252 18.23 11.26 3.28
CA HIS A 252 17.91 12.32 2.32
C HIS A 252 18.81 13.53 2.54
N ASN A 253 19.41 14.04 1.46
CA ASN A 253 20.20 15.27 1.46
C ASN A 253 20.12 15.95 0.09
N GLY A 254 19.35 17.04 0.01
CA GLY A 254 19.12 17.78 -1.23
C GLY A 254 18.49 16.89 -2.31
N PRO A 255 19.13 16.71 -3.49
CA PRO A 255 18.58 15.87 -4.55
C PRO A 255 18.78 14.36 -4.32
N TRP A 256 19.56 13.97 -3.32
CA TRP A 256 19.93 12.58 -3.08
C TRP A 256 19.02 11.94 -2.04
N GLN A 257 18.48 10.77 -2.39
CA GLN A 257 17.74 9.92 -1.47
C GLN A 257 18.18 8.46 -1.61
N LEU A 258 18.61 7.88 -0.50
CA LEU A 258 18.89 6.45 -0.38
C LEU A 258 17.87 5.83 0.55
N THR A 259 17.29 4.70 0.16
CA THR A 259 16.42 3.90 1.01
C THR A 259 16.96 2.49 1.09
N SER A 260 16.82 1.87 2.24
CA SER A 260 17.17 0.47 2.46
C SER A 260 16.13 -0.20 3.35
N GLN A 261 15.86 -1.46 3.08
CA GLN A 261 14.91 -2.24 3.86
C GLN A 261 15.29 -3.72 3.85
N VAL A 262 15.27 -4.33 5.04
CA VAL A 262 15.43 -5.77 5.23
C VAL A 262 14.19 -6.27 5.94
N ILE A 263 13.56 -7.31 5.38
CA ILE A 263 12.37 -7.93 5.95
C ILE A 263 12.68 -9.41 6.12
N ARG A 264 12.28 -10.00 7.24
CA ARG A 264 12.20 -11.44 7.43
C ARG A 264 10.76 -11.82 7.70
N TYR A 265 10.28 -12.88 7.07
CA TYR A 265 8.91 -13.34 7.25
C TYR A 265 8.84 -14.86 7.22
N GLN A 266 7.77 -15.39 7.82
CA GLN A 266 7.42 -16.79 7.80
C GLN A 266 5.90 -16.97 7.87
N TYR A 267 5.41 -17.91 7.08
CA TYR A 267 4.07 -18.48 7.11
C TYR A 267 4.19 -19.95 7.53
N ASP A 268 3.31 -20.39 8.41
CA ASP A 268 3.14 -21.79 8.82
C ASP A 268 1.67 -22.17 8.54
N PRO A 269 1.31 -22.48 7.27
CA PRO A 269 -0.06 -22.84 6.90
C PRO A 269 -0.43 -24.23 7.42
N LYS A 270 -1.73 -24.46 7.64
CA LYS A 270 -2.28 -25.79 7.93
C LYS A 270 -2.99 -26.33 6.71
N ASN A 271 -2.23 -26.54 5.63
CA ASN A 271 -2.79 -27.02 4.36
C ASN A 271 -3.22 -28.50 4.45
N PRO A 272 -4.16 -28.94 3.61
CA PRO A 272 -4.50 -30.35 3.51
C PRO A 272 -3.35 -31.18 2.92
N ALA A 273 -3.36 -32.49 3.18
CA ALA A 273 -2.35 -33.40 2.65
C ALA A 273 -2.21 -33.30 1.13
N GLY A 274 -0.97 -33.25 0.64
CA GLY A 274 -0.64 -33.11 -0.78
C GLY A 274 -0.51 -31.67 -1.27
N VAL A 275 -0.82 -30.67 -0.44
CA VAL A 275 -0.60 -29.25 -0.72
C VAL A 275 0.68 -28.79 -0.01
N SER A 276 1.51 -28.02 -0.70
CA SER A 276 2.81 -27.57 -0.14
C SER A 276 2.65 -26.47 0.89
N ASP A 277 3.27 -26.66 2.05
CA ASP A 277 3.44 -25.65 3.10
C ASP A 277 4.64 -24.72 2.85
N ASP A 278 5.49 -25.04 1.88
CA ASP A 278 6.67 -24.24 1.53
C ASP A 278 6.35 -23.03 0.66
N THR A 279 5.09 -22.90 0.22
CA THR A 279 4.65 -21.81 -0.64
C THR A 279 3.33 -21.21 -0.21
N ILE A 280 3.14 -19.93 -0.50
CA ILE A 280 1.93 -19.17 -0.20
C ILE A 280 1.41 -18.52 -1.47
N LEU A 281 0.11 -18.66 -1.71
CA LEU A 281 -0.58 -17.99 -2.81
C LEU A 281 -0.82 -16.52 -2.49
N MET A 282 -0.29 -15.65 -3.34
CA MET A 282 -0.47 -14.20 -3.29
C MET A 282 -1.31 -13.74 -4.48
N GLY A 283 -2.19 -12.77 -4.26
CA GLY A 283 -2.99 -12.20 -5.33
C GLY A 283 -3.69 -10.90 -4.94
N GLY A 284 -4.12 -10.16 -5.98
CA GLY A 284 -4.86 -8.90 -5.86
C GLY A 284 -6.16 -8.92 -6.65
N ASN A 285 -6.61 -7.74 -7.11
CA ASN A 285 -7.86 -7.55 -7.88
C ASN A 285 -7.93 -8.25 -9.26
N GLY A 286 -6.83 -8.88 -9.64
CA GLY A 286 -6.67 -9.63 -10.87
C GLY A 286 -6.23 -8.85 -12.08
N LEU A 287 -5.68 -7.65 -11.88
CA LEU A 287 -4.85 -6.99 -12.88
C LEU A 287 -3.54 -7.76 -13.13
N THR A 288 -2.96 -8.32 -12.07
CA THR A 288 -1.81 -9.22 -12.15
C THR A 288 -2.24 -10.66 -11.84
N PRO A 289 -1.68 -11.67 -12.53
CA PRO A 289 -1.90 -13.07 -12.18
C PRO A 289 -1.52 -13.36 -10.72
N ALA A 290 -2.17 -14.35 -10.11
CA ALA A 290 -1.80 -14.84 -8.80
C ALA A 290 -0.50 -15.67 -8.92
N TYR A 291 0.31 -15.66 -7.87
CA TYR A 291 1.61 -16.32 -7.87
C TYR A 291 1.93 -16.89 -6.51
N LEU A 292 2.84 -17.87 -6.51
CA LEU A 292 3.37 -18.46 -5.30
C LEU A 292 4.62 -17.70 -4.86
N ILE A 293 4.72 -17.44 -3.57
CA ILE A 293 5.96 -17.01 -2.92
C ILE A 293 6.44 -18.11 -1.97
N PRO A 294 7.74 -18.17 -1.62
CA PRO A 294 8.21 -19.03 -0.55
C PRO A 294 7.49 -18.69 0.77
N ALA A 295 7.14 -19.69 1.57
CA ALA A 295 6.53 -19.48 2.89
C ALA A 295 7.49 -18.82 3.89
N LYS A 296 8.80 -18.80 3.62
CA LYS A 296 9.80 -18.12 4.46
C LYS A 296 10.84 -17.40 3.60
N GLY A 297 11.28 -16.22 4.05
CA GLY A 297 12.28 -15.44 3.30
C GLY A 297 12.93 -14.32 4.09
N THR A 298 14.04 -13.81 3.56
CA THR A 298 14.70 -12.59 4.08
C THR A 298 15.07 -11.65 2.92
N PRO A 299 14.07 -11.04 2.24
CA PRO A 299 14.33 -10.07 1.17
C PRO A 299 15.09 -8.85 1.70
N ARG A 300 15.95 -8.30 0.84
CA ARG A 300 16.78 -7.12 1.09
C ARG A 300 16.68 -6.21 -0.12
N ARG A 301 16.57 -4.90 0.10
CA ARG A 301 16.54 -3.88 -0.94
C ARG A 301 17.27 -2.63 -0.47
#